data_AF-A0A6C2YQW0-F1
#
_entry.id   AF-A0A6C2YQW0-F1
#
_cell.length_a   1.000
_cell.length_b   1.000
_cell.length_c   1.000
_cell.angle_alpha   90.00
_cell.angle_beta   90.00
_cell.angle_gamma   90.00
#
_symmetry.space_group_name_H-M   'P 1'
#
loop_
_entity.id
_entity.type
_entity.pdbx_description
1 polymer ?
#
loop_
_entity_poly.entity_id
_entity_poly.type
_entity_poly.pdbx_seq_one_letter_code
_entity_poly.pdbx_strand_id
1 'polypeptide(L)'
;MQTETRTTDAKARLVLPKSFANATVIVEQISETEVRVRRAKVVAEDDLPFTEEAVTPLSDRDRDHFLNLLAAPQPPPPALKAAAARHKARRG
;
A
#
# COMPACT_ATOMS: atom_id res chain seq x y z
N MET A 1 -19.74 -9.86 -16.40
CA MET A 1 -20.43 -9.37 -15.19
C MET A 1 -21.89 -9.22 -15.55
N GLN A 2 -22.81 -9.89 -14.85
CA GLN A 2 -24.24 -9.73 -15.12
C GLN A 2 -24.71 -8.45 -14.43
N THR A 3 -25.22 -7.49 -15.20
CA THR A 3 -25.86 -6.29 -14.67
C THR A 3 -27.32 -6.61 -14.41
N GLU A 4 -27.72 -6.62 -13.14
CA GLU A 4 -29.10 -6.85 -12.73
C GLU A 4 -29.73 -5.51 -12.32
N THR A 5 -30.73 -5.05 -13.07
CA THR A 5 -31.49 -3.85 -12.72
C THR A 5 -32.48 -4.19 -11.61
N ARG A 6 -32.43 -3.43 -10.52
CA ARG A 6 -33.38 -3.56 -9.39
C ARG A 6 -34.02 -2.21 -9.10
N THR A 7 -35.31 -2.25 -8.77
CA THR A 7 -36.09 -1.06 -8.42
C THR A 7 -36.17 -0.92 -6.91
N THR A 8 -36.12 0.32 -6.42
CA THR A 8 -36.34 0.63 -5.01
C THR A 8 -37.81 0.50 -4.63
N ASP A 9 -38.06 0.18 -3.36
CA ASP A 9 -39.43 0.20 -2.83
C ASP A 9 -39.93 1.64 -2.60
N ALA A 10 -41.19 1.78 -2.17
CA ALA A 10 -41.80 3.07 -1.85
C ALA A 10 -41.09 3.85 -0.70
N LYS A 11 -40.16 3.21 0.01
CA LYS A 11 -39.32 3.81 1.06
C LYS A 11 -37.87 4.02 0.59
N ALA A 12 -37.63 3.96 -0.72
CA ALA A 12 -36.32 4.09 -1.34
C ALA A 12 -35.29 3.02 -0.91
N ARG A 13 -35.74 1.83 -0.48
CA ARG A 13 -34.84 0.75 -0.04
C ARG A 13 -34.47 -0.14 -1.22
N LEU A 14 -33.22 -0.60 -1.25
CA LEU A 14 -32.70 -1.56 -2.21
C LEU A 14 -32.24 -2.82 -1.49
N VAL A 15 -32.65 -3.99 -1.98
CA VAL A 15 -32.16 -5.28 -1.45
C VAL A 15 -30.88 -5.67 -2.17
N LEU A 16 -29.77 -5.69 -1.44
CA LEU A 16 -28.48 -6.14 -1.95
C LEU A 16 -28.42 -7.69 -2.05
N PRO A 17 -27.57 -8.27 -2.90
CA PRO A 17 -27.35 -9.71 -2.95
C PRO A 17 -26.96 -10.29 -1.58
N LYS A 18 -27.32 -11.55 -1.30
CA LYS A 18 -26.96 -12.27 -0.05
C LYS A 18 -25.48 -12.20 0.29
N SER A 19 -24.65 -12.04 -0.73
CA SER A 19 -23.22 -11.87 -0.57
C SER A 19 -22.92 -10.71 0.41
N PHE A 20 -23.66 -9.60 0.37
CA PHE A 20 -23.49 -8.44 1.27
C PHE A 20 -24.07 -8.60 2.69
N ALA A 21 -24.60 -9.78 3.07
CA ALA A 21 -25.13 -9.99 4.40
C ALA A 21 -24.05 -9.81 5.48
N ASN A 22 -24.38 -9.10 6.57
CA ASN A 22 -23.49 -8.79 7.70
C ASN A 22 -22.16 -8.12 7.31
N ALA A 23 -22.06 -7.54 6.10
CA ALA A 23 -20.85 -6.89 5.62
C ALA A 23 -20.90 -5.39 5.93
N THR A 24 -19.75 -4.82 6.27
CA THR A 24 -19.55 -3.37 6.19
C THR A 24 -19.44 -2.98 4.73
N VAL A 25 -20.17 -1.94 4.30
CA VAL A 25 -20.18 -1.47 2.92
C VAL A 25 -19.75 -0.02 2.83
N ILE A 26 -19.08 0.31 1.73
CA ILE A 26 -18.75 1.67 1.33
C ILE A 26 -19.75 2.06 0.25
N VAL A 27 -20.40 3.20 0.44
CA VAL A 27 -21.39 3.77 -0.49
C VAL A 27 -20.82 5.07 -1.05
N GLU A 28 -20.59 5.10 -2.35
CA GLU A 28 -20.00 6.24 -3.05
C GLU A 28 -20.95 6.77 -4.11
N GLN A 29 -21.21 8.08 -4.09
CA GLN A 29 -21.92 8.75 -5.17
C GLN A 29 -20.93 9.10 -6.28
N ILE A 30 -21.14 8.52 -7.47
CA ILE A 30 -20.28 8.73 -8.64
C ILE A 30 -20.82 9.86 -9.51
N SER A 31 -22.14 9.98 -9.57
CA SER A 31 -22.83 11.03 -10.30
C SER A 31 -24.17 11.34 -9.62
N GLU A 32 -24.95 12.23 -10.22
CA GLU A 32 -26.32 12.51 -9.77
C GLU A 32 -27.21 11.25 -9.82
N THR A 33 -26.94 10.31 -10.73
CA THR A 33 -27.79 9.14 -10.98
C THR A 33 -27.13 7.80 -10.66
N GLU A 34 -25.84 7.79 -10.30
CA GLU A 34 -25.09 6.56 -10.02
C GLU A 34 -24.52 6.54 -8.60
N VAL A 35 -24.86 5.48 -7.88
CA VAL A 35 -24.26 5.12 -6.59
C VAL A 35 -23.57 3.77 -6.71
N ARG A 36 -22.32 3.69 -6.28
CA ARG A 36 -21.54 2.46 -6.24
C ARG A 36 -21.45 1.95 -4.80
N VAL A 37 -21.85 0.69 -4.61
CA VAL A 37 -21.77 -0.01 -3.32
C VAL A 37 -20.66 -1.06 -3.42
N ARG A 38 -19.67 -0.97 -2.53
CA ARG A 38 -18.56 -1.92 -2.44
C ARG A 38 -18.50 -2.50 -1.04
N ARG A 39 -18.05 -3.74 -0.89
CA ARG A 39 -17.74 -4.25 0.46
C ARG A 39 -16.48 -3.59 0.97
N ALA A 40 -16.52 -3.13 2.22
CA ALA A 40 -15.31 -2.74 2.92
C ALA A 40 -14.53 -4.02 3.25
N LYS A 41 -13.26 -4.07 2.81
CA LYS A 41 -12.30 -5.03 3.39
C LYS A 41 -11.83 -4.40 4.70
N VAL A 42 -12.50 -4.76 5.80
CA VAL A 42 -12.04 -4.38 7.14
C VAL A 42 -10.82 -5.24 7.43
N VAL A 43 -9.64 -4.67 7.26
CA VAL A 43 -8.38 -5.26 7.75
C VAL A 43 -8.23 -4.71 9.17
N ALA A 44 -8.17 -5.58 10.17
CA ALA A 44 -7.86 -5.13 11.53
C ALA A 44 -6.46 -4.49 11.51
N GLU A 45 -6.25 -3.40 12.26
CA GLU A 45 -4.93 -2.75 12.31
C GLU A 45 -3.83 -3.73 12.76
N ASP A 46 -4.18 -4.71 13.60
CA ASP A 46 -3.31 -5.78 14.08
C ASP A 46 -2.89 -6.80 12.99
N ASP A 47 -3.57 -6.81 11.83
CA ASP A 47 -3.27 -7.69 10.69
C ASP A 47 -2.49 -6.99 9.57
N LEU A 48 -2.04 -5.75 9.77
CA LEU A 48 -1.16 -5.07 8.83
C LEU A 48 0.27 -5.62 8.99
N PRO A 49 0.83 -6.34 7.99
CA PRO A 49 2.22 -6.79 8.07
C PRO A 49 3.11 -5.56 8.20
N PHE A 50 4.09 -5.61 9.09
CA PHE A 50 5.06 -4.53 9.23
C PHE A 50 5.76 -4.31 7.89
N THR A 51 6.08 -3.05 7.56
CA THR A 51 6.80 -2.73 6.31
C THR A 51 8.11 -3.51 6.17
N GLU A 52 8.72 -3.84 7.30
CA GLU A 52 9.94 -4.63 7.47
C GLU A 52 9.74 -6.10 7.14
N GLU A 53 8.52 -6.64 7.31
CA GLU A 53 8.14 -8.02 6.96
C GLU A 53 7.81 -8.17 5.47
N ALA A 54 7.50 -7.08 4.79
CA ALA A 54 7.22 -7.05 3.35
C ALA A 54 8.48 -6.87 2.48
N VAL A 55 9.68 -6.91 3.06
CA VAL A 55 10.93 -6.69 2.32
C VAL A 55 11.31 -7.95 1.56
N THR A 56 11.42 -7.83 0.24
CA THR A 56 11.94 -8.91 -0.61
C THR A 56 13.38 -9.21 -0.21
N PRO A 57 13.74 -10.48 0.10
CA PRO A 57 15.12 -10.84 0.39
C PRO A 57 16.02 -10.54 -0.82
N LEU A 58 17.29 -10.20 -0.56
CA LEU A 58 18.28 -9.97 -1.61
C LEU A 58 18.44 -11.21 -2.49
N SER A 59 18.60 -10.99 -3.80
CA SER A 59 19.02 -12.07 -4.69
C SER A 59 20.40 -12.61 -4.27
N ASP A 60 20.72 -13.86 -4.63
CA ASP A 60 22.04 -14.43 -4.30
C ASP A 60 23.19 -13.55 -4.82
N ARG A 61 23.05 -13.01 -6.03
CA ARG A 61 24.04 -12.10 -6.62
C ARG A 61 24.21 -10.83 -5.79
N ASP A 62 23.12 -10.21 -5.37
CA ASP A 62 23.17 -8.94 -4.62
C ASP A 62 23.66 -9.17 -3.19
N ARG A 63 23.26 -10.29 -2.57
CA ARG A 63 23.77 -10.73 -1.27
C ARG A 63 25.28 -10.90 -1.31
N ASP A 64 25.79 -11.64 -2.29
CA ASP A 64 27.23 -11.93 -2.37
C ASP A 64 28.02 -10.64 -2.70
N HIS A 65 27.48 -9.77 -3.55
CA HIS A 65 28.08 -8.45 -3.79
C HIS A 65 28.13 -7.60 -2.50
N PHE A 66 27.04 -7.57 -1.74
CA PHE A 66 26.96 -6.85 -0.47
C PHE A 66 27.98 -7.38 0.55
N LEU A 67 28.07 -8.72 0.71
CA LEU A 67 29.03 -9.35 1.62
C LEU A 67 30.48 -9.04 1.22
N ASN A 68 30.77 -9.02 -0.07
CA ASN A 68 32.10 -8.63 -0.57
C ASN A 68 32.46 -7.17 -0.22
N LEU A 69 31.50 -6.25 -0.31
CA LEU A 69 31.71 -4.85 0.08
C LEU A 69 31.92 -4.67 1.59
N LEU A 70 31.30 -5.51 2.43
CA LEU A 70 31.56 -5.53 3.87
C LEU A 70 32.95 -6.06 4.20
N ALA A 71 33.39 -7.11 3.51
CA ALA A 71 34.71 -7.71 3.71
C ALA A 71 35.85 -6.80 3.20
N ALA A 72 35.63 -6.09 2.08
CA ALA A 72 36.60 -5.21 1.45
C ALA A 72 35.96 -3.84 1.15
N PRO A 73 35.78 -2.99 2.18
CA PRO A 73 35.10 -1.72 2.02
C PRO A 73 35.89 -0.80 1.09
N GLN A 74 35.16 -0.18 0.16
CA GLN A 74 35.75 0.76 -0.79
C GLN A 74 35.95 2.12 -0.14
N PRO A 75 37.07 2.82 -0.42
CA PRO A 75 37.28 4.17 0.07
C PRO A 75 36.21 5.12 -0.48
N PRO A 76 35.74 6.10 0.32
CA PRO A 76 34.69 7.00 -0.11
C PRO A 76 35.17 7.86 -1.28
N PRO A 77 34.38 7.98 -2.36
CA PRO A 77 34.78 8.75 -3.53
C PRO A 77 34.82 10.26 -3.20
N PRO A 78 35.55 11.07 -3.98
CA PRO A 78 35.69 12.52 -3.74
C PRO A 78 34.34 13.25 -3.63
N ALA A 79 33.35 12.85 -4.42
CA ALA A 79 32.00 13.39 -4.37
C ALA A 79 31.32 13.19 -2.99
N LEU A 80 31.48 12.00 -2.41
CA LEU A 80 30.91 11.69 -1.10
C LEU A 80 31.61 12.48 0.01
N LYS A 81 32.94 12.65 -0.08
CA LYS A 81 33.71 13.49 0.85
C LYS A 81 33.24 14.96 0.79
N ALA A 82 33.04 15.50 -0.40
CA ALA A 82 32.54 16.87 -0.59
C ALA A 82 31.11 17.06 -0.05
N ALA A 83 30.23 16.07 -0.27
CA ALA A 83 28.88 16.08 0.28
C ALA A 83 28.87 16.05 1.82
N ALA A 84 29.70 15.21 2.43
CA ALA A 84 29.85 15.16 3.89
C ALA A 84 30.37 16.48 4.48
N ALA A 85 31.36 17.11 3.83
CA ALA A 85 31.88 18.41 4.24
C ALA A 85 30.81 19.52 4.19
N ARG A 86 30.02 19.57 3.10
CA ARG A 86 28.89 20.50 2.97
C ARG A 86 27.82 20.27 4.03
N HIS A 87 27.48 19.00 4.32
CA HIS A 87 26.50 18.66 5.36
C HIS A 87 26.99 19.12 6.74
N LYS A 88 28.27 18.89 7.07
CA LYS A 88 28.90 19.34 8.32
C LYS A 88 28.84 20.86 8.47
N ALA A 89 29.13 21.62 7.41
CA ALA A 89 29.10 23.09 7.44
C ALA A 89 27.68 23.68 7.62
N ARG A 90 26.63 22.92 7.29
CA ARG A 90 25.23 23.38 7.38
C ARG A 90 24.53 23.00 8.69
N ARG A 91 24.98 21.93 9.36
CA ARG A 91 24.33 21.37 10.56
C ARG A 91 25.22 21.28 11.80
N GLY A 92 26.51 21.65 11.68
CA GLY A 92 27.35 21.98 12.84
C GLY A 92 27.12 23.42 13.25
#